data_AF-A0A527RQP9-F1
#
_entry.id   AF-A0A527RQP9-F1
#
_cell.length_a   1.000
_cell.length_b   1.000
_cell.length_c   1.000
_cell.angle_alpha   90.00
_cell.angle_beta   90.00
_cell.angle_gamma   90.00
#
_symmetry.space_group_name_H-M   'P 1'
#
loop_
_entity.id
_entity.type
_entity.pdbx_description
1 polymer ?
#
loop_
_entity_poly.entity_id
_entity_poly.type
_entity_poly.pdbx_seq_one_letter_code
_entity_poly.pdbx_strand_id
1 'polypeptide(L)'
;MDGKTLVRIIAVIFVAIAVAATAVEMTRKDDKPGAAVLEAPATSQSPLRQGLRRCQVLGEGALRDSGCLRLWTEQRDRFLGSKTPFVSSTSQPVTPPSPDANSPGAR
;
A
#
# COMPACT_ATOMS: atom_id res chain seq x y z
N MET A 1 -3.36 41.46 -17.03
CA MET A 1 -2.40 40.35 -17.26
C MET A 1 -1.90 40.46 -18.68
N ASP A 2 -0.58 40.53 -18.88
CA ASP A 2 0.00 40.66 -20.21
C ASP A 2 -0.32 39.42 -21.05
N GLY A 3 -0.90 39.61 -22.24
CA GLY A 3 -1.26 38.50 -23.13
C GLY A 3 -0.05 37.60 -23.47
N LYS A 4 1.14 38.17 -23.47
CA LYS A 4 2.42 37.43 -23.62
C LYS A 4 2.71 36.47 -22.46
N THR A 5 2.33 36.83 -21.24
CA THR A 5 2.47 35.95 -20.07
C THR A 5 1.44 34.81 -20.13
N LEU A 6 0.22 35.09 -20.59
CA LEU A 6 -0.81 34.07 -20.79
C LEU A 6 -0.37 33.02 -21.82
N VAL A 7 0.16 33.47 -22.97
CA VAL A 7 0.67 32.57 -24.02
C VAL A 7 1.79 31.68 -23.49
N ARG A 8 2.72 32.23 -22.68
CA ARG A 8 3.79 31.44 -22.05
C ARG A 8 3.24 30.39 -21.09
N ILE A 9 2.25 30.74 -20.26
CA ILE A 9 1.63 29.80 -19.32
C ILE A 9 0.97 28.65 -20.09
N ILE A 10 0.20 28.94 -21.13
CA ILE A 10 -0.46 27.92 -21.95
C ILE A 10 0.58 27.00 -22.61
N ALA A 11 1.65 27.57 -23.16
CA ALA A 11 2.73 26.79 -23.76
C ALA A 11 3.40 25.85 -22.76
N VAL A 12 3.70 26.34 -21.54
CA VAL A 12 4.31 25.53 -20.48
C VAL A 12 3.38 24.39 -20.05
N ILE A 13 2.08 24.65 -19.88
CA ILE A 13 1.09 23.62 -19.52
C ILE A 13 1.02 22.55 -20.62
N PHE A 14 0.99 22.96 -21.90
CA PHE A 14 0.95 22.01 -23.01
C PHE A 14 2.20 21.13 -23.07
N VAL A 15 3.39 21.72 -22.88
CA VAL A 15 4.65 20.96 -22.80
C VAL A 15 4.63 19.99 -21.62
N ALA A 16 4.16 20.42 -20.44
CA ALA A 16 4.07 19.55 -19.27
C ALA A 16 3.14 18.35 -19.51
N ILE A 17 1.97 18.58 -20.14
CA ILE A 17 1.04 17.51 -20.51
C ILE A 17 1.67 16.56 -21.53
N ALA A 18 2.36 17.08 -22.55
CA ALA A 18 3.03 16.27 -23.56
C ALA A 18 4.11 15.37 -22.92
N VAL A 19 4.93 15.92 -22.02
CA VAL A 19 5.95 15.15 -21.29
C VAL A 19 5.30 14.06 -20.43
N ALA A 20 4.24 14.39 -19.67
CA ALA A 20 3.53 13.41 -18.86
C ALA A 20 2.94 12.27 -19.71
N ALA A 21 2.33 12.59 -20.87
CA ALA A 21 1.80 11.60 -21.80
C ALA A 21 2.91 10.69 -22.35
N THR A 22 4.06 11.26 -22.76
CA THR A 22 5.21 10.47 -23.23
C THR A 22 5.79 9.57 -22.16
N ALA A 23 5.86 10.04 -20.91
CA ALA A 23 6.31 9.23 -19.78
C ALA A 23 5.37 8.04 -19.55
N VAL A 24 4.05 8.26 -19.55
CA VAL A 24 3.05 7.18 -19.39
C VAL A 24 3.13 6.18 -20.55
N GLU A 25 3.33 6.64 -21.78
CA GLU A 25 3.42 5.76 -22.94
C GLU A 25 4.73 4.97 -22.97
N MET A 26 5.83 5.52 -22.45
CA MET A 26 7.06 4.78 -22.19
C MET A 26 6.87 3.75 -21.09
N THR A 27 6.22 4.09 -19.97
CA THR A 27 5.90 3.13 -18.90
C THR A 27 4.97 2.02 -19.40
N ARG A 28 3.98 2.34 -20.25
CA ARG A 28 3.08 1.34 -20.86
C ARG A 28 3.75 0.44 -21.89
N LYS A 29 4.78 0.92 -22.60
CA LYS A 29 5.57 0.09 -23.52
C LYS A 29 6.51 -0.88 -22.79
N ASP A 30 7.00 -0.49 -21.61
CA ASP A 30 7.71 -1.38 -20.69
C ASP A 30 6.76 -2.44 -20.08
N ASP A 31 5.48 -2.09 -19.93
CA ASP A 31 4.36 -2.99 -19.60
C ASP A 31 3.95 -3.90 -20.80
N LYS A 32 4.94 -4.49 -21.47
CA LYS A 32 4.72 -5.82 -22.06
C LYS A 32 4.29 -6.70 -20.89
N PRO A 33 3.14 -7.40 -20.95
CA PRO A 33 2.41 -7.88 -19.76
C PRO A 33 3.13 -9.05 -19.04
N GLY A 34 4.26 -8.78 -18.39
CA GLY A 34 5.14 -9.81 -17.88
C GLY A 34 6.30 -9.36 -16.99
N ALA A 35 6.40 -8.10 -16.57
CA ALA A 35 7.47 -7.68 -15.67
C ALA A 35 6.90 -7.14 -14.35
N ALA A 36 6.66 -8.08 -13.44
CA ALA A 36 6.58 -7.90 -12.00
C ALA A 36 5.82 -6.65 -11.54
N VAL A 37 4.53 -6.85 -11.25
CA VAL A 37 4.03 -6.39 -9.94
C VAL A 37 5.11 -6.81 -8.97
N LEU A 38 5.94 -5.86 -8.52
CA LEU A 38 6.89 -6.08 -7.45
C LEU A 38 6.00 -6.70 -6.37
N GLU A 39 6.14 -8.00 -6.16
CA GLU A 39 5.35 -8.74 -5.19
C GLU A 39 5.80 -8.16 -3.87
N ALA A 40 5.11 -7.07 -3.50
CA ALA A 40 5.18 -6.46 -2.20
C ALA A 40 5.07 -7.66 -1.25
N PRO A 41 6.05 -7.83 -0.37
CA PRO A 41 6.37 -9.10 0.25
C PRO A 41 5.08 -9.79 0.67
N ALA A 42 4.95 -11.06 0.30
CA ALA A 42 3.78 -11.92 0.48
C ALA A 42 3.38 -12.14 1.97
N THR A 43 3.72 -11.22 2.87
CA THR A 43 3.47 -11.23 4.32
C THR A 43 2.21 -10.44 4.71
N SER A 44 1.22 -10.35 3.82
CA SER A 44 -0.07 -9.73 4.13
C SER A 44 -1.14 -10.07 3.09
N GLN A 45 -1.72 -11.26 3.19
CA GLN A 45 -3.16 -11.42 2.95
C GLN A 45 -3.96 -10.73 4.08
N SER A 46 -3.58 -9.51 4.43
CA SER A 46 -3.99 -8.85 5.66
C SER A 46 -5.37 -8.21 5.48
N PRO A 47 -6.20 -8.19 6.53
CA PRO A 47 -7.50 -7.51 6.55
C PRO A 47 -7.44 -6.04 6.08
N LEU A 48 -6.26 -5.41 6.18
CA LEU A 48 -6.01 -4.07 5.68
C LEU A 48 -6.23 -3.94 4.16
N ARG A 49 -5.81 -4.94 3.37
CA ARG A 49 -5.95 -4.89 1.90
C ARG A 49 -7.42 -5.01 1.48
N GLN A 50 -8.22 -5.80 2.20
CA GLN A 50 -9.67 -5.88 1.99
C GLN A 50 -10.36 -4.56 2.37
N GLY A 51 -9.97 -3.95 3.50
CA GLY A 51 -10.48 -2.64 3.91
C GLY A 51 -10.20 -1.55 2.87
N LEU A 52 -8.96 -1.48 2.38
CA LEU A 52 -8.56 -0.54 1.34
C LEU A 52 -9.32 -0.78 0.02
N ARG A 53 -9.53 -2.04 -0.39
CA ARG A 53 -10.35 -2.38 -1.57
C ARG A 53 -11.79 -1.88 -1.43
N ARG A 54 -12.40 -2.05 -0.25
CA ARG A 54 -13.75 -1.54 0.01
C ARG A 54 -13.79 0.00 -0.09
N CYS A 55 -12.79 0.67 0.46
CA CYS A 55 -12.64 2.12 0.34
C CYS A 55 -12.40 2.58 -1.10
N GLN A 56 -11.65 1.83 -1.90
CA GLN A 56 -11.46 2.11 -3.32
C GLN A 56 -12.76 2.02 -4.12
N VAL A 57 -13.60 1.02 -3.83
CA VAL A 57 -14.91 0.86 -4.48
C VAL A 57 -15.86 2.02 -4.15
N LEU A 58 -15.72 2.64 -2.98
CA LEU A 58 -16.48 3.84 -2.59
C LEU A 58 -16.04 5.11 -3.33
N GLY A 59 -14.83 5.15 -3.90
CA GLY A 59 -14.31 6.30 -4.65
C GLY A 59 -14.31 7.60 -3.84
N GLU A 60 -14.89 8.66 -4.39
CA GLU A 60 -15.04 9.97 -3.73
C GLU A 60 -15.72 9.88 -2.35
N GLY A 61 -16.63 8.92 -2.15
CA GLY A 61 -17.29 8.71 -0.86
C GLY A 61 -16.31 8.36 0.26
N ALA A 62 -15.22 7.67 -0.07
CA ALA A 62 -14.18 7.32 0.91
C ALA A 62 -13.40 8.53 1.43
N LEU A 63 -13.40 9.67 0.73
CA LEU A 63 -12.76 10.90 1.20
C LEU A 63 -13.49 11.52 2.40
N ARG A 64 -14.78 11.19 2.58
CA ARG A 64 -15.60 11.64 3.71
C ARG A 64 -15.77 10.57 4.79
N ASP A 65 -15.30 9.35 4.54
CA ASP A 65 -15.39 8.24 5.49
C ASP A 65 -14.14 8.21 6.38
N SER A 66 -14.35 8.44 7.68
CA SER A 66 -13.26 8.44 8.66
C SER A 66 -12.55 7.08 8.79
N GLY A 67 -13.24 5.97 8.54
CA GLY A 67 -12.65 4.63 8.54
C GLY A 67 -11.68 4.44 7.38
N CYS A 68 -12.06 4.90 6.19
CA CYS A 68 -11.21 4.87 5.00
C CYS A 68 -9.99 5.77 5.11
N LEU A 69 -10.15 7.00 5.64
CA LEU A 69 -9.02 7.89 5.91
C LEU A 69 -7.99 7.26 6.87
N ARG A 70 -8.46 6.53 7.89
CA ARG A 70 -7.58 5.81 8.83
C ARG A 70 -6.80 4.69 8.14
N LEU A 71 -7.47 3.89 7.31
CA LEU A 71 -6.83 2.78 6.60
C LEU A 71 -5.76 3.26 5.61
N TRP A 72 -5.99 4.38 4.92
CA TRP A 72 -4.98 4.97 4.05
C TRP A 72 -3.76 5.48 4.80
N THR A 73 -3.98 6.13 5.95
CA THR A 73 -2.88 6.60 6.79
C THR A 73 -2.04 5.41 7.27
N GLU A 74 -2.69 4.33 7.71
CA GLU A 74 -2.02 3.11 8.16
C GLU A 74 -1.24 2.41 7.04
N GLN A 75 -1.79 2.37 5.82
CA GLN A 75 -1.08 1.84 4.65
C GLN A 75 0.13 2.68 4.27
N ARG A 76 -0.02 4.01 4.33
CA ARG A 76 1.07 4.95 4.03
C ARG A 76 2.19 4.81 5.05
N ASP A 77 1.88 4.81 6.33
CA ASP A 77 2.87 4.73 7.41
C ASP A 77 3.65 3.39 7.37
N ARG A 78 3.00 2.30 6.95
CA ARG A 78 3.65 1.01 6.70
C ARG A 78 4.54 1.04 5.46
N PHE A 79 4.08 1.66 4.37
CA PHE A 79 4.85 1.80 3.13
C PHE A 79 6.10 2.65 3.34
N LEU A 80 5.97 3.74 4.10
CA LEU A 80 7.08 4.63 4.47
C LEU A 80 8.00 4.02 5.54
N GLY A 81 7.74 2.79 6.00
CA GLY A 81 8.51 2.13 7.06
C GLY A 81 8.45 2.87 8.40
N SER A 82 7.61 3.89 8.53
CA SER A 82 7.48 4.75 9.71
C SER A 82 6.82 4.00 10.87
N LYS A 83 5.99 3.02 10.53
CA LYS A 83 5.55 1.96 11.43
C LYS A 83 6.37 0.71 11.11
N THR A 84 7.45 0.49 11.86
CA THR A 84 7.86 -0.89 12.13
C THR A 84 6.60 -1.62 12.59
N PRO A 85 6.28 -2.81 12.05
CA PRO A 85 5.16 -3.56 12.59
C PRO A 85 5.51 -3.80 14.04
N PHE A 86 4.89 -3.06 14.96
CA PHE A 86 4.58 -3.66 16.23
C PHE A 86 3.80 -4.90 15.81
N VAL A 87 4.44 -6.03 16.02
CA VAL A 87 3.86 -7.34 15.82
C VAL A 87 2.70 -7.38 16.81
N SER A 88 1.57 -6.80 16.43
CA SER A 88 0.26 -7.18 16.95
C SER A 88 -0.12 -8.53 16.31
N SER A 89 0.81 -9.48 16.32
CA SER A 89 0.49 -10.85 16.61
C SER A 89 0.63 -10.99 18.13
N THR A 90 -0.26 -10.33 18.88
CA THR A 90 -0.76 -10.94 20.10
C THR A 90 -1.66 -12.10 19.66
N SER A 91 -1.02 -13.13 19.14
CA SER A 91 -1.55 -14.48 19.10
C SER A 91 -0.67 -15.27 20.06
N GLN A 92 -1.08 -15.20 21.32
CA GLN A 92 -0.76 -16.11 22.41
C GLN A 92 0.71 -16.30 22.86
N PRO A 93 0.93 -16.39 24.19
CA PRO A 93 2.13 -17.03 24.71
C PRO A 93 2.10 -18.49 24.23
N VAL A 94 2.98 -18.84 23.30
CA VAL A 94 3.39 -20.24 23.16
C VAL A 94 4.25 -20.52 24.38
N THR A 95 3.61 -21.03 25.43
CA THR A 95 4.30 -21.75 26.49
C THR A 95 5.00 -22.93 25.82
N PRO A 96 6.33 -23.03 25.84
CA PRO A 96 6.99 -24.24 25.37
C PRO A 96 6.57 -25.39 26.30
N PRO A 97 6.06 -26.53 25.80
CA PRO A 97 6.06 -27.73 26.62
C PRO A 97 7.52 -28.12 26.83
N SER A 98 8.05 -27.77 28.00
CA SER A 98 9.31 -28.30 28.50
C SER A 98 9.19 -29.83 28.55
N PRO A 99 10.24 -30.56 28.12
CA PRO A 99 10.30 -32.01 28.24
C PRO A 99 10.40 -32.38 29.74
N ASP A 100 10.13 -33.66 30.03
CA ASP A 100 10.30 -34.34 31.33
C ASP A 100 9.02 -34.48 32.19
N ALA A 101 8.09 -35.30 31.70
CA ALA A 101 7.16 -36.03 32.57
C ALA A 101 6.82 -37.40 31.95
N ASN A 102 7.83 -38.26 31.76
CA ASN A 102 7.61 -39.70 31.64
C ASN A 102 8.44 -40.41 32.70
N SER A 103 7.92 -40.38 33.92
CA SER A 103 8.17 -41.40 34.93
C SER A 103 6.83 -41.83 35.49
N PRO A 104 6.40 -43.06 35.20
CA PRO A 104 5.57 -43.82 36.11
C PRO A 104 6.40 -45.01 36.61
N GLY A 105 6.89 -44.89 37.83
CA GLY A 105 7.18 -46.08 38.62
C GLY A 105 5.85 -46.71 39.06
N ALA A 106 5.63 -47.97 38.71
CA ALA A 106 4.74 -48.87 39.44
C ALA A 106 4.95 -50.34 39.01
N ARG A 107 5.46 -51.11 39.98
CA ARG A 107 5.43 -52.57 40.15
C ARG A 107 6.58 -53.39 39.55
#